data_AF-A0A821PE75-F1
#
_entry.id   AF-A0A821PE75-F1
#
_cell.length_a   1.000
_cell.length_b   1.000
_cell.length_c   1.000
_cell.angle_alpha   90.00
_cell.angle_beta   90.00
_cell.angle_gamma   90.00
#
_symmetry.space_group_name_H-M   'P 1'
#
loop_
_entity.id
_entity.type
_entity.pdbx_description
1 polymer ?
#
loop_
_entity_poly.entity_id
_entity_poly.type
_entity_poly.pdbx_seq_one_letter_code
_entity_poly.pdbx_strand_id
1 'polypeptide(L)'
;KQKKKKKVEIFDYSALHLLYDPQDFSERLFRQLETSKERFEVKLLHQDLLSRLIGLHQLLLLNFYPYLQRYLQPHQRQVTKILLFVAQASHELVPPDILQSICKTIANNFITERNSGAVMAVG
;
A
#
# COMPACT_ATOMS: atom_id res chain seq x y z
N LYS A 1 29.73 8.05 23.60
CA LYS A 1 29.50 8.52 22.21
C LYS A 1 29.04 7.34 21.35
N GLN A 2 27.74 7.08 21.28
CA GLN A 2 27.18 5.99 20.47
C GLN A 2 27.26 6.38 18.99
N LYS A 3 28.01 5.62 18.20
CA LYS A 3 28.08 5.76 16.74
C LYS A 3 26.69 5.46 16.18
N LYS A 4 25.98 6.49 15.70
CA LYS A 4 24.85 6.34 14.77
C LYS A 4 25.32 5.47 13.60
N LYS A 5 24.85 4.22 13.53
CA LYS A 5 24.97 3.42 12.31
C LYS A 5 24.25 4.20 11.21
N LYS A 6 24.99 4.85 10.31
CA LYS A 6 24.45 5.29 9.02
C LYS A 6 23.81 4.06 8.40
N LYS A 7 22.49 4.06 8.23
CA LYS A 7 21.82 3.06 7.40
C LYS A 7 22.52 3.11 6.05
N VAL A 8 23.06 1.98 5.62
CA VAL A 8 23.56 1.82 4.26
C VAL A 8 22.34 2.06 3.38
N GLU A 9 22.29 3.19 2.69
CA GLU A 9 21.36 3.40 1.59
C GLU A 9 21.76 2.38 0.54
N ILE A 10 21.11 1.22 0.58
CA ILE A 10 21.16 0.25 -0.49
C ILE A 10 20.40 0.93 -1.62
N PHE A 11 21.12 1.69 -2.45
CA PHE A 11 20.65 2.04 -3.77
C PHE A 11 20.60 0.74 -4.57
N ASP A 12 19.58 -0.07 -4.31
CA ASP A 12 19.15 -1.07 -5.26
C ASP A 12 18.77 -0.25 -6.50
N TYR A 13 19.62 -0.29 -7.54
CA TYR A 13 19.31 0.18 -8.90
C TYR A 13 18.21 -0.69 -9.52
N SER A 14 17.13 -0.92 -8.77
CA SER A 14 15.88 -1.48 -9.23
C SER A 14 15.41 -0.64 -10.41
N ALA A 15 14.96 -1.31 -11.46
CA ALA A 15 14.39 -0.66 -12.64
C ALA A 15 13.27 0.33 -12.29
N LEU A 16 12.65 0.19 -11.11
CA LEU A 16 11.67 1.13 -10.59
C LEU A 16 12.25 2.55 -10.40
N HIS A 17 13.51 2.70 -9.96
CA HIS A 17 14.16 4.01 -9.80
C HIS A 17 14.48 4.69 -11.13
N LEU A 18 14.59 3.91 -12.22
CA LEU A 18 14.99 4.39 -13.54
C LEU A 18 13.80 4.71 -14.44
N LEU A 19 12.59 4.72 -13.90
CA LEU A 19 11.39 5.10 -14.64
C LEU A 19 11.45 6.58 -15.04
N TYR A 20 11.25 6.84 -16.33
CA TYR A 20 11.29 8.20 -16.90
C TYR A 20 10.13 9.07 -16.40
N ASP A 21 8.92 8.50 -16.31
CA ASP A 21 7.73 9.16 -15.76
C ASP A 21 6.97 8.16 -14.85
N PRO A 22 7.33 8.08 -13.55
CA PRO A 22 6.71 7.14 -12.62
C PRO A 22 5.26 7.52 -12.29
N GLN A 23 4.89 8.79 -12.40
CA GLN A 23 3.53 9.27 -12.09
C GLN A 23 2.54 8.80 -13.16
N ASP A 24 2.79 9.15 -14.43
CA ASP A 24 1.90 8.76 -15.53
C ASP A 24 1.88 7.24 -15.72
N PHE A 25 3.02 6.56 -15.52
CA PHE A 25 3.06 5.10 -15.49
C PHE A 25 2.12 4.51 -14.43
N SER A 26 2.18 5.01 -13.20
CA SER A 26 1.35 4.53 -12.09
C SER A 26 -0.13 4.82 -12.31
N GLU A 27 -0.48 5.98 -12.86
CA GLU A 27 -1.86 6.33 -13.18
C GLU A 27 -2.47 5.44 -14.26
N ARG A 28 -1.73 5.15 -15.34
CA ARG A 28 -2.19 4.23 -16.39
C ARG A 28 -2.36 2.81 -15.85
N LEU A 29 -1.38 2.35 -15.06
CA LEU A 29 -1.43 1.03 -14.43
C LEU A 29 -2.61 0.90 -13.47
N PHE A 30 -2.92 1.95 -12.72
CA PHE A 30 -4.08 1.97 -11.83
C PHE A 30 -5.41 1.97 -12.61
N ARG A 31 -5.53 2.73 -13.70
CA ARG A 31 -6.70 2.68 -14.60
C ARG A 31 -6.93 1.28 -15.18
N GLN A 32 -5.85 0.59 -15.55
CA GLN A 32 -5.93 -0.81 -15.98
C GLN A 32 -6.38 -1.73 -14.84
N LEU A 33 -5.87 -1.53 -13.63
CA LEU A 33 -6.27 -2.30 -12.45
C LEU A 33 -7.76 -2.14 -12.11
N GLU A 34 -8.31 -0.94 -12.21
CA GLU A 34 -9.72 -0.66 -11.92
C GLU A 34 -10.68 -1.38 -12.89
N THR A 35 -10.30 -1.45 -14.16
CA THR A 35 -11.12 -2.06 -15.23
C THR A 35 -10.79 -3.54 -15.47
N SER A 36 -9.72 -4.06 -14.83
CA SER A 36 -9.26 -5.42 -15.00
C SER A 36 -10.30 -6.45 -14.56
N LYS A 37 -10.55 -7.45 -15.42
CA LYS A 37 -11.37 -8.64 -15.13
C LYS A 37 -10.52 -9.86 -14.73
N GLU A 38 -9.23 -9.63 -14.49
CA GLU A 38 -8.30 -10.69 -14.13
C GLU A 38 -8.59 -11.29 -12.75
N ARG A 39 -7.99 -12.46 -12.51
CA ARG A 39 -8.01 -13.12 -11.20
C ARG A 39 -7.43 -12.20 -10.13
N PHE A 40 -7.95 -12.34 -8.91
CA PHE A 40 -7.54 -11.50 -7.79
C PHE A 40 -6.02 -11.52 -7.51
N GLU A 41 -5.37 -12.66 -7.76
CA GLU A 41 -3.91 -12.81 -7.62
C GLU A 41 -3.13 -11.87 -8.55
N VAL A 42 -3.61 -11.68 -9.78
CA VAL A 42 -3.00 -10.75 -10.75
C VAL A 42 -3.23 -9.31 -10.30
N LYS A 43 -4.42 -9.00 -9.79
CA LYS A 43 -4.71 -7.68 -9.19
C LYS A 43 -3.80 -7.38 -8.01
N LEU A 44 -3.51 -8.39 -7.19
CA LEU A 44 -2.56 -8.31 -6.07
C LEU A 44 -1.15 -7.94 -6.53
N LEU A 45 -0.68 -8.50 -7.65
CA LEU A 45 0.62 -8.15 -8.23
C LEU A 45 0.66 -6.70 -8.71
N HIS A 46 -0.42 -6.21 -9.32
CA HIS A 46 -0.54 -4.81 -9.72
C HIS A 46 -0.54 -3.87 -8.51
N GLN A 47 -1.25 -4.25 -7.44
CA GLN A 47 -1.28 -3.50 -6.18
C GLN A 47 0.10 -3.43 -5.53
N ASP A 48 0.87 -4.53 -5.47
CA ASP A 48 2.25 -4.54 -4.94
C ASP A 48 3.20 -3.64 -5.74
N LEU A 49 3.07 -3.66 -7.08
CA LEU A 49 3.88 -2.79 -7.92
C LEU A 49 3.54 -1.31 -7.71
N LEU A 50 2.25 -0.99 -7.67
CA LEU A 50 1.77 0.38 -7.44
C LEU A 50 2.17 0.88 -6.05
N SER A 51 2.03 0.09 -4.99
CA SER A 51 2.39 0.52 -3.63
C SER A 51 3.87 0.87 -3.51
N ARG A 52 4.74 0.06 -4.14
CA ARG A 52 6.18 0.33 -4.19
C ARG A 52 6.51 1.59 -4.97
N LEU A 53 5.87 1.81 -6.12
CA LEU A 53 6.09 3.01 -6.93
C LEU A 53 5.66 4.28 -6.20
N ILE A 54 4.49 4.24 -5.56
CA ILE A 54 3.97 5.35 -4.77
C ILE A 54 4.95 5.69 -3.63
N GLY A 55 5.36 4.71 -2.84
CA GLY A 55 6.27 4.93 -1.72
C GLY A 55 7.66 5.41 -2.15
N LEU A 56 8.21 4.82 -3.21
CA LEU A 56 9.57 5.09 -3.69
C LEU A 56 9.69 6.47 -4.35
N HIS A 57 8.72 6.83 -5.20
CA HIS A 57 8.72 8.12 -5.92
C HIS A 57 7.85 9.18 -5.26
N GLN A 58 7.29 8.90 -4.07
CA GLN A 58 6.38 9.78 -3.32
C GLN A 58 5.20 10.30 -4.17
N LEU A 59 4.57 9.41 -4.95
CA LEU A 59 3.54 9.75 -5.94
C LEU A 59 2.19 10.05 -5.29
N LEU A 60 1.48 11.06 -5.81
CA LEU A 60 0.13 11.40 -5.33
C LEU A 60 -0.95 10.66 -6.11
N LEU A 61 -1.08 9.35 -5.90
CA LEU A 61 -2.15 8.53 -6.47
C LEU A 61 -3.30 8.31 -5.49
N LEU A 62 -4.04 9.39 -5.18
CA LEU A 62 -5.00 9.39 -4.06
C LEU A 62 -6.15 8.38 -4.19
N ASN A 63 -6.54 8.01 -5.41
CA ASN A 63 -7.60 7.02 -5.65
C ASN A 63 -7.16 5.58 -5.30
N PHE A 64 -5.86 5.33 -5.13
CA PHE A 64 -5.34 4.03 -4.75
C PHE A 64 -5.77 3.63 -3.32
N TYR A 65 -5.81 4.59 -2.39
CA TYR A 65 -6.18 4.36 -1.00
C TYR A 65 -7.64 3.89 -0.82
N PRO A 66 -8.67 4.59 -1.33
CA PRO A 66 -10.05 4.11 -1.23
C PRO A 66 -10.29 2.86 -2.08
N TYR A 67 -9.43 2.55 -3.06
CA TYR A 67 -9.47 1.26 -3.76
C TYR A 67 -8.99 0.12 -2.85
N LEU A 68 -7.83 0.26 -2.19
CA LEU A 68 -7.33 -0.73 -1.22
C LEU A 68 -8.26 -0.88 0.00
N GLN A 69 -8.84 0.23 0.47
CA GLN A 69 -9.72 0.26 1.63
C GLN A 69 -10.90 -0.72 1.52
N ARG A 70 -11.41 -0.97 0.30
CA ARG A 70 -12.51 -1.94 0.03
C ARG A 70 -12.13 -3.38 0.39
N TYR A 71 -10.83 -3.68 0.42
CA TYR A 71 -10.29 -5.00 0.72
C TYR A 71 -9.78 -5.14 2.16
N LEU A 72 -9.87 -4.09 2.99
CA LEU A 72 -9.42 -4.12 4.39
C LEU A 72 -10.47 -4.77 5.29
N GLN A 73 -10.72 -6.06 5.05
CA GLN A 73 -11.62 -6.91 5.84
C GLN A 73 -10.84 -8.11 6.38
N PRO A 74 -11.00 -8.51 7.66
CA PRO A 74 -10.26 -9.62 8.25
C PRO A 74 -10.31 -10.94 7.47
N HIS A 75 -11.45 -11.22 6.87
CA HIS A 75 -11.72 -12.44 6.11
C HIS A 75 -11.25 -12.34 4.65
N GLN A 76 -10.75 -11.18 4.22
CA GLN A 76 -10.28 -10.98 2.87
C GLN A 76 -9.04 -11.85 2.61
N ARG A 77 -9.05 -12.53 1.46
CA ARG A 77 -7.91 -13.33 1.02
C ARG A 77 -6.68 -12.43 0.89
N GLN A 78 -5.56 -12.85 1.49
CA GLN A 78 -4.26 -12.15 1.46
C GLN A 78 -4.30 -10.73 2.07
N VAL A 79 -5.17 -10.48 3.04
CA VAL A 79 -5.33 -9.13 3.63
C VAL A 79 -4.05 -8.56 4.25
N THR A 80 -3.16 -9.42 4.76
CA THR A 80 -1.84 -9.02 5.27
C THR A 80 -0.98 -8.34 4.21
N LYS A 81 -1.06 -8.78 2.95
CA LYS A 81 -0.38 -8.12 1.82
C LYS A 81 -1.02 -6.77 1.51
N ILE A 82 -2.34 -6.68 1.59
CA ILE A 82 -3.08 -5.44 1.33
C ILE A 82 -2.72 -4.38 2.39
N LEU A 83 -2.63 -4.77 3.66
CA LEU A 83 -2.14 -3.92 4.76
C LEU A 83 -0.69 -3.47 4.50
N LEU A 84 0.17 -4.38 4.03
CA LEU A 84 1.54 -4.04 3.62
C LEU A 84 1.55 -3.00 2.48
N PHE A 85 0.69 -3.14 1.48
CA PHE A 85 0.63 -2.20 0.35
C PHE A 85 0.19 -0.81 0.78
N VAL A 86 -0.78 -0.71 1.71
CA VAL A 86 -1.16 0.56 2.32
C VAL A 86 0.04 1.19 3.02
N ALA A 87 0.75 0.43 3.85
CA ALA A 87 1.91 0.93 4.59
C ALA A 87 3.04 1.39 3.66
N GLN A 88 3.32 0.64 2.59
CA GLN A 88 4.32 0.98 1.59
C GLN A 88 3.97 2.24 0.78
N ALA A 89 2.69 2.39 0.42
CA ALA A 89 2.22 3.56 -0.32
C ALA A 89 2.12 4.81 0.58
N SER A 90 2.12 4.67 1.91
CA SER A 90 2.02 5.80 2.82
C SER A 90 3.34 6.59 2.88
N HIS A 91 3.30 7.87 2.56
CA HIS A 91 4.44 8.79 2.65
C HIS A 91 3.99 10.19 3.12
N GLU A 92 4.95 11.06 3.46
CA GLU A 92 4.71 12.35 4.12
C GLU A 92 3.84 13.35 3.32
N LEU A 93 3.80 13.19 1.99
CA LEU A 93 3.02 14.07 1.10
C LEU A 93 1.55 13.63 0.96
N VAL A 94 1.18 12.46 1.48
CA VAL A 94 -0.20 11.97 1.43
C VAL A 94 -1.04 12.78 2.44
N PRO A 95 -2.19 13.33 2.03
CA PRO A 95 -3.08 14.05 2.93
C PRO A 95 -3.47 13.22 4.17
N PRO A 96 -3.35 13.76 5.40
CA PRO A 96 -3.62 13.02 6.63
C PRO A 96 -5.04 12.48 6.75
N ASP A 97 -6.03 13.14 6.16
CA ASP A 97 -7.43 12.73 6.14
C ASP A 97 -7.64 11.40 5.40
N ILE A 98 -6.90 11.17 4.31
CA ILE A 98 -6.91 9.91 3.57
C ILE A 98 -6.37 8.77 4.44
N LEU A 99 -5.21 8.98 5.07
CA LEU A 99 -4.62 7.97 5.96
C LEU A 99 -5.49 7.73 7.19
N GLN A 100 -6.09 8.77 7.76
CA GLN A 100 -7.00 8.66 8.90
C GLN A 100 -8.22 7.79 8.57
N SER A 101 -8.81 7.95 7.38
CA SER A 101 -9.91 7.09 6.91
C SER A 101 -9.51 5.60 6.87
N ILE A 102 -8.28 5.32 6.39
CA ILE A 102 -7.75 3.95 6.36
C ILE A 102 -7.52 3.42 7.77
N CYS A 103 -6.85 4.18 8.64
CA CYS A 103 -6.62 3.79 10.03
C CYS A 103 -7.95 3.50 10.76
N LYS A 104 -8.98 4.33 10.54
CA LYS A 104 -10.31 4.11 11.11
C LYS A 104 -10.94 2.81 10.59
N THR A 105 -10.75 2.48 9.32
CA THR A 105 -11.23 1.23 8.72
C THR A 105 -10.53 0.02 9.34
N ILE A 106 -9.22 0.10 9.51
CA ILE A 106 -8.43 -0.97 10.17
C ILE A 106 -8.90 -1.16 11.61
N ALA A 107 -9.01 -0.07 12.38
CA ALA A 107 -9.48 -0.13 13.76
C ALA A 107 -10.88 -0.76 13.87
N ASN A 108 -11.83 -0.30 13.06
CA ASN A 108 -13.21 -0.77 13.10
C ASN A 108 -13.36 -2.24 12.68
N ASN A 109 -12.53 -2.71 11.74
CA ASN A 109 -12.70 -4.05 11.17
C ASN A 109 -11.83 -5.10 11.87
N PHE A 110 -10.62 -4.75 12.32
CA PHE A 110 -9.65 -5.69 12.89
C PHE A 110 -9.63 -5.66 14.42
N ILE A 111 -9.75 -4.48 15.03
CA ILE A 111 -9.64 -4.30 16.49
C ILE A 111 -11.03 -4.41 17.13
N THR A 112 -11.61 -5.61 17.08
CA THR A 112 -12.91 -5.91 17.69
C THR A 112 -12.83 -7.19 18.50
N GLU A 113 -13.60 -7.27 19.60
CA GLU A 113 -13.65 -8.44 20.49
C GLU A 113 -14.08 -9.74 19.79
N ARG A 114 -14.70 -9.62 18.61
CA ARG A 114 -15.17 -10.76 17.80
C ARG A 114 -14.05 -11.40 16.98
N ASN A 115 -12.92 -10.71 16.80
CA ASN A 115 -11.80 -11.21 16.03
C ASN A 115 -10.85 -12.02 16.92
N SER A 116 -10.13 -12.96 16.30
CA SER A 116 -9.08 -13.69 17.01
C SER A 116 -7.91 -12.77 17.35
N GLY A 117 -7.14 -13.13 18.39
CA GLY A 117 -5.95 -12.38 18.79
C GLY A 117 -4.93 -12.18 17.66
N ALA A 118 -4.80 -13.16 16.75
CA ALA A 118 -3.92 -13.05 15.60
C ALA A 118 -4.40 -12.02 14.57
N VAL A 119 -5.71 -11.94 14.33
CA VAL A 119 -6.31 -10.93 13.43
C VAL A 119 -6.17 -9.53 14.01
N MET A 120 -6.41 -9.38 15.32
CA MET A 120 -6.22 -8.11 16.03
C MET A 120 -4.76 -7.65 16.02
N ALA A 121 -3.79 -8.57 16.11
CA ALA A 121 -2.37 -8.24 16.06
C ALA A 121 -1.86 -7.86 14.66
N VAL A 122 -2.57 -8.27 13.61
CA VAL A 122 -2.22 -7.96 12.22
C VAL A 122 -2.74 -6.59 11.78
N GLY A 123 -3.90 -6.17 12.29
CA GLY A 123 -4.47 -4.84 12.05
C GLY A 123 -3.80 -3.77 12.89
#